data_AF-A0A4Y7KK37-F1
#
_entry.id   AF-A0A4Y7KK37-F1
#
_cell.length_a   1.000
_cell.length_b   1.000
_cell.length_c   1.000
_cell.angle_alpha   90.00
_cell.angle_beta   90.00
_cell.angle_gamma   90.00
#
_symmetry.space_group_name_H-M   'P 1'
#
loop_
_entity.id
_entity.type
_entity.pdbx_description
1 polymer ?
#
loop_
_entity_poly.entity_id
_entity_poly.type
_entity_poly.pdbx_seq_one_letter_code
_entity_poly.pdbx_strand_id
1 'polypeptide(L)'
;MPMYRLFMVKNVDASDPDKPYKMDNKYTHKYLNCVWGSDNSAARCEMIMVSDSPPLESEFNEWVEAVKHKDGRMPSRHEVLEKQEAIQKALTYVYSAATVKQMLQEKKSASSRPLNVEAEKDLLRREMDIAESRRDTGEAERISARLLELESSRQSKLKDTKALRLAEMNKKNRDENFKNASELKPVNTGLKAGEAGYDPFSRRWTRSRNYYVPNATEGDETATSADGDAAAEVAALTFGSASNVIGGLAATAAALKAAANAGKLVNAPGDLGTESNSLHNFDLLISLTELQKFGGVQGAQAGFMARKQRIEATVGKCVPENDGWRHSLTLTVGDYKRRRGLL
;
A
#
# COMPACT_ATOMS: atom_id res chain seq x y z
N MET A 1 -1.01 46.97 -19.80
CA MET A 1 -0.11 46.02 -19.12
C MET A 1 -0.63 45.80 -17.71
N PRO A 2 -0.47 44.59 -17.12
CA PRO A 2 -0.78 44.40 -15.71
C PRO A 2 0.10 45.32 -14.86
N MET A 3 -0.50 46.00 -13.88
CA MET A 3 0.18 46.90 -12.94
C MET A 3 0.33 46.16 -11.62
N TYR A 4 1.57 46.03 -11.14
CA TYR A 4 1.88 45.42 -9.85
C TYR A 4 2.27 46.50 -8.84
N ARG A 5 2.07 46.19 -7.57
CA ARG A 5 2.43 47.06 -6.45
C ARG A 5 3.02 46.21 -5.34
N LEU A 6 3.98 46.78 -4.62
CA LEU A 6 4.59 46.13 -3.47
C LEU A 6 3.71 46.33 -2.23
N PHE A 7 3.44 45.24 -1.49
CA PHE A 7 2.70 45.27 -0.24
C PHE A 7 3.51 44.61 0.88
N MET A 8 3.32 45.07 2.11
CA MET A 8 3.88 44.42 3.30
C MET A 8 2.86 43.45 3.89
N VAL A 9 3.24 42.19 4.10
CA VAL A 9 2.38 41.18 4.73
C VAL A 9 2.41 41.35 6.25
N LYS A 10 1.27 41.63 6.87
CA LYS A 10 1.14 41.81 8.32
C LYS A 10 0.85 40.50 9.05
N ASN A 11 -0.16 39.77 8.57
CA ASN A 11 -0.57 38.48 9.11
C ASN A 11 -1.31 37.65 8.08
N VAL A 12 -1.48 36.36 8.39
CA VAL A 12 -2.31 35.43 7.64
C VAL A 12 -3.66 35.32 8.34
N ASP A 13 -4.74 35.57 7.61
CA ASP A 13 -6.11 35.39 8.09
C ASP A 13 -6.64 34.03 7.65
N ALA A 14 -7.17 33.26 8.60
CA ALA A 14 -7.79 31.96 8.37
C ALA A 14 -9.21 31.88 8.99
N SER A 15 -9.85 33.03 9.20
CA SER A 15 -11.11 33.14 9.94
C SER A 15 -12.32 32.53 9.21
N ASP A 16 -12.29 32.44 7.87
CA ASP A 16 -13.42 31.97 7.06
C ASP A 16 -13.14 30.62 6.39
N PRO A 17 -13.30 29.47 7.09
CA PRO A 17 -13.10 28.14 6.50
C PRO A 17 -14.13 27.79 5.42
N ASP A 18 -15.29 28.45 5.41
CA ASP A 18 -16.42 28.16 4.52
C ASP A 18 -16.25 28.71 3.10
N LYS A 19 -15.25 29.57 2.88
CA LYS A 19 -14.97 30.19 1.57
C LYS A 19 -13.60 29.75 1.04
N PRO A 20 -13.40 28.47 0.71
CA PRO A 20 -12.17 28.02 0.07
C PRO A 20 -12.12 28.49 -1.38
N TYR A 21 -10.97 29.01 -1.79
CA TYR A 21 -10.66 29.31 -3.19
C TYR A 21 -9.55 28.38 -3.69
N LYS A 22 -9.45 28.26 -5.01
CA LYS A 22 -8.46 27.40 -5.66
C LYS A 22 -7.16 28.18 -5.83
N MET A 23 -6.06 27.64 -5.29
CA MET A 23 -4.70 28.12 -5.50
C MET A 23 -3.91 26.96 -6.12
N ASP A 24 -3.45 27.15 -7.35
CA ASP A 24 -2.88 26.11 -8.20
C ASP A 24 -3.80 24.87 -8.30
N ASN A 25 -3.40 23.75 -7.69
CA ASN A 25 -4.15 22.50 -7.64
C ASN A 25 -4.65 22.15 -6.24
N LYS A 26 -4.66 23.12 -5.32
CA LYS A 26 -5.10 22.94 -3.93
C LYS A 26 -6.19 23.96 -3.61
N TYR A 27 -7.02 23.64 -2.63
CA TYR A 27 -7.99 24.57 -2.08
C TYR A 27 -7.43 25.14 -0.78
N THR A 28 -7.50 26.46 -0.63
CA THR A 28 -7.10 27.18 0.57
C THR A 28 -8.18 28.17 0.95
N HIS A 29 -8.34 28.39 2.26
CA HIS A 29 -9.22 29.41 2.83
C HIS A 29 -8.42 30.52 3.52
N LYS A 30 -7.09 30.49 3.36
CA LYS A 30 -6.19 31.46 3.99
C LYS A 30 -6.04 32.69 3.12
N TYR A 31 -6.05 33.86 3.73
CA TYR A 31 -5.87 35.15 3.08
C TYR A 31 -4.66 35.87 3.68
N LEU A 32 -4.03 36.73 2.90
CA LEU A 32 -2.94 37.59 3.37
C LEU A 32 -3.51 38.96 3.68
N ASN A 33 -3.24 39.47 4.87
CA ASN A 33 -3.52 40.85 5.18
C ASN A 33 -2.31 41.68 4.76
N CYS A 34 -2.46 42.38 3.66
CA CYS A 34 -1.43 43.14 2.97
C CYS A 34 -1.63 44.63 3.24
N VAL A 35 -0.55 45.34 3.54
CA VAL A 35 -0.55 46.77 3.87
C VAL A 35 0.19 47.54 2.79
N TRP A 36 -0.40 48.64 2.34
CA TRP A 36 0.22 49.57 1.39
C TRP A 36 0.36 50.98 1.96
N GLY A 37 1.60 51.37 2.27
CA GLY A 37 1.93 52.63 2.91
C GLY A 37 1.77 52.58 4.44
N SER A 38 0.52 52.65 4.93
CA SER A 38 0.21 52.66 6.37
C SER A 38 -0.78 51.59 6.77
N ASP A 39 -0.78 51.22 8.05
CA ASP A 39 -1.61 50.15 8.63
C ASP A 39 -3.12 50.31 8.38
N ASN A 40 -3.60 51.54 8.18
CA ASN A 40 -5.00 51.82 7.88
C ASN A 40 -5.40 51.38 6.47
N SER A 41 -4.42 51.10 5.60
CA SER A 41 -4.63 50.58 4.24
C SER A 41 -4.49 49.05 4.18
N ALA A 42 -4.73 48.34 5.30
CA ALA A 42 -4.72 46.89 5.33
C ALA A 42 -5.87 46.34 4.49
N ALA A 43 -5.52 45.59 3.44
CA ALA A 43 -6.46 44.90 2.57
C ALA A 43 -6.27 43.39 2.69
N ARG A 44 -7.40 42.68 2.67
CA ARG A 44 -7.41 41.21 2.60
C ARG A 44 -7.20 40.79 1.15
N CYS A 45 -6.08 40.13 0.88
CA CYS A 45 -5.69 39.68 -0.45
C CYS A 45 -5.72 38.16 -0.53
N GLU A 46 -6.26 37.64 -1.63
CA GLU A 46 -6.13 36.21 -1.95
C GLU A 46 -4.68 35.90 -2.35
N MET A 47 -4.19 34.74 -1.92
CA MET A 47 -2.82 34.31 -2.20
C MET A 47 -2.56 34.11 -3.70
N ILE A 48 -3.60 33.89 -4.51
CA ILE A 48 -3.49 33.75 -5.97
C ILE A 48 -3.11 35.07 -6.67
N MET A 49 -3.32 36.21 -6.02
CA MET A 49 -2.99 37.52 -6.58
C MET A 49 -1.51 37.88 -6.39
N VAL A 50 -0.74 37.04 -5.68
CA VAL A 50 0.69 37.27 -5.43
C VAL A 50 1.49 36.79 -6.64
N SER A 51 2.37 37.65 -7.15
CA SER A 51 3.28 37.31 -8.24
C SER A 51 4.55 36.62 -7.72
N ASP A 52 5.08 35.67 -8.50
CA ASP A 52 6.39 35.05 -8.25
C ASP A 52 7.57 35.89 -8.78
N SER A 53 7.29 36.96 -9.54
CA SER A 53 8.33 37.83 -10.11
C SER A 53 9.01 38.69 -9.04
N PRO A 54 10.33 38.96 -9.16
CA PRO A 54 11.01 39.89 -8.26
C PRO A 54 10.45 41.32 -8.42
N PRO A 55 10.47 42.13 -7.36
CA PRO A 55 9.95 43.49 -7.40
C PRO A 55 10.79 44.37 -8.32
N LEU A 56 10.14 45.24 -9.10
CA LEU A 56 10.80 46.20 -9.96
C LEU A 56 11.13 47.50 -9.19
N GLU A 57 12.17 48.22 -9.62
CA GLU A 57 12.57 49.48 -8.98
C GLU A 57 11.45 50.54 -9.00
N SER A 58 10.65 50.61 -10.07
CA SER A 58 9.51 51.53 -10.14
C SER A 58 8.45 51.23 -9.09
N GLU A 59 8.14 49.94 -8.87
CA GLU A 59 7.16 49.48 -7.88
C GLU A 59 7.65 49.76 -6.45
N PHE A 60 8.95 49.59 -6.22
CA PHE A 60 9.58 49.92 -4.96
C PHE A 60 9.54 51.42 -4.67
N ASN A 61 9.86 52.25 -5.67
CA ASN A 61 9.81 53.70 -5.53
C ASN A 61 8.38 54.19 -5.24
N GLU A 62 7.38 53.69 -5.97
CA GLU A 62 5.96 53.98 -5.70
C GLU A 62 5.54 53.59 -4.27
N TRP A 63 6.01 52.44 -3.78
CA TRP A 63 5.74 52.01 -2.42
C TRP A 63 6.42 52.92 -1.38
N VAL A 64 7.69 53.30 -1.60
CA VAL A 64 8.41 54.22 -0.71
C VAL A 64 7.70 55.58 -0.63
N GLU A 65 7.23 56.10 -1.77
CA GLU A 65 6.43 57.33 -1.82
C GLU A 65 5.12 57.19 -1.03
N ALA A 66 4.41 56.07 -1.21
CA ALA A 66 3.17 55.79 -0.48
C ALA A 66 3.38 55.66 1.04
N VAL A 67 4.50 55.06 1.48
CA VAL A 67 4.88 54.96 2.90
C VAL A 67 5.17 56.35 3.46
N LYS A 68 5.94 57.17 2.75
CA LYS A 68 6.24 58.55 3.18
C LYS A 68 4.99 59.42 3.23
N HIS A 69 4.09 59.29 2.25
CA HIS A 69 2.86 60.07 2.19
C HIS A 69 1.87 59.72 3.31
N LYS A 70 1.82 58.45 3.73
CA LYS A 70 0.86 57.97 4.74
C LYS A 70 1.46 57.84 6.15
N ASP A 71 2.64 58.40 6.39
CA ASP A 71 3.40 58.27 7.64
C ASP A 71 3.56 56.81 8.10
N GLY A 72 3.81 55.93 7.14
CA GLY A 72 4.03 54.51 7.37
C GLY A 72 5.41 54.21 7.96
N ARG A 73 5.51 53.10 8.69
CA ARG A 73 6.79 52.63 9.25
C ARG A 73 7.66 52.02 8.14
N MET A 74 8.79 52.67 7.85
CA MET A 74 9.80 52.12 6.95
C MET A 74 10.57 50.97 7.65
N PRO A 75 10.70 49.78 7.04
CA PRO A 75 11.47 48.69 7.62
C PRO A 75 12.96 49.03 7.64
N SER A 76 13.64 48.67 8.73
CA SER A 76 15.09 48.84 8.83
C SER A 76 15.81 47.74 8.06
N ARG A 77 17.04 48.04 7.57
CA ARG A 77 17.87 47.03 6.89
C ARG A 77 18.11 45.80 7.78
N HIS A 78 18.26 46.01 9.08
CA HIS A 78 18.47 44.94 10.04
C HIS A 78 17.26 44.00 10.14
N GLU A 79 16.05 44.56 10.24
CA GLU A 79 14.80 43.76 10.26
C GLU A 79 14.62 42.92 8.99
N VAL A 80 14.98 43.48 7.83
CA VAL A 80 14.90 42.75 6.56
C VAL A 80 15.84 41.55 6.57
N LEU A 81 17.09 41.72 7.05
CA LEU A 81 18.06 40.64 7.16
C LEU A 81 17.63 39.57 8.17
N GLU A 82 17.14 39.98 9.34
CA GLU A 82 16.62 39.06 10.36
C GLU A 82 15.45 38.22 9.81
N LYS A 83 14.54 38.85 9.06
CA LYS A 83 13.42 38.14 8.41
C LYS A 83 13.88 37.24 7.27
N GLN A 84 14.90 37.64 6.51
CA GLN A 84 15.50 36.79 5.50
C GLN A 84 16.07 35.51 6.13
N GLU A 85 16.80 35.62 7.24
CA GLU A 85 17.31 34.47 7.99
C GLU A 85 16.17 33.61 8.56
N ALA A 86 15.10 34.23 9.07
CA ALA A 86 13.94 33.51 9.58
C ALA A 86 13.24 32.68 8.47
N ILE A 87 13.13 33.23 7.26
CA ILE A 87 12.59 32.51 6.10
C ILE A 87 13.49 31.33 5.74
N GLN A 88 14.82 31.53 5.68
CA GLN A 88 15.76 30.45 5.40
C GLN A 88 15.67 29.32 6.45
N LYS A 89 15.58 29.67 7.73
CA LYS A 89 15.38 28.71 8.83
C LYS A 89 14.07 27.93 8.66
N ALA A 90 12.99 28.59 8.24
CA ALA A 90 11.72 27.92 8.00
C ALA A 90 11.75 26.96 6.80
N LEU A 91 12.52 27.28 5.75
CA LEU A 91 12.70 26.41 4.58
C LEU A 91 13.51 25.16 4.91
N THR A 92 14.53 25.27 5.76
CA THR A 92 15.38 24.14 6.19
C THR A 92 14.84 23.41 7.42
N TYR A 93 13.70 23.83 7.97
CA TYR A 93 13.15 23.25 9.18
C TYR A 93 12.76 21.78 9.00
N VAL A 94 13.36 20.91 9.82
CA VAL A 94 13.04 19.48 9.84
C VAL A 94 11.85 19.24 10.77
N TYR A 95 10.74 18.77 10.20
CA TYR A 95 9.52 18.50 10.95
C TYR A 95 9.68 17.30 11.90
N SER A 96 9.27 17.48 13.15
CA SER A 96 9.18 16.38 14.10
C SER A 96 8.07 15.39 13.70
N ALA A 97 8.21 14.12 14.11
CA ALA A 97 7.19 13.09 13.85
C ALA A 97 5.80 13.47 14.42
N ALA A 98 5.76 14.18 15.55
CA ALA A 98 4.51 14.66 16.13
C ALA A 98 3.84 15.71 15.24
N THR A 99 4.62 16.68 14.74
CA THR A 99 4.12 17.73 13.83
C THR A 99 3.60 17.14 12.53
N VAL A 100 4.31 16.17 11.95
CA VAL A 100 3.86 15.50 10.71
C VAL A 100 2.53 14.77 10.93
N LYS A 101 2.35 14.10 12.08
CA LYS A 101 1.08 13.45 12.41
C LYS A 101 -0.07 14.46 12.51
N GLN A 102 0.16 15.59 13.16
CA GLN A 102 -0.83 16.68 13.24
C GLN A 102 -1.19 17.20 11.84
N MET A 103 -0.19 17.50 10.99
CA MET A 103 -0.42 17.96 9.62
C MET A 103 -1.21 16.95 8.78
N LEU A 104 -0.98 15.65 8.98
CA LEU A 104 -1.75 14.61 8.30
C LEU A 104 -3.19 14.54 8.80
N GLN A 105 -3.42 14.76 10.09
CA GLN A 105 -4.76 14.79 10.66
C GLN A 105 -5.55 15.99 10.15
N GLU A 106 -4.94 17.18 10.12
CA GLU A 106 -5.55 18.40 9.56
C GLU A 106 -5.87 18.24 8.06
N LYS A 107 -4.97 17.59 7.32
CA LYS A 107 -5.21 17.26 5.90
C LYS A 107 -6.28 16.19 5.69
N LYS A 108 -6.53 15.32 6.68
CA LYS A 108 -7.62 14.33 6.64
C LYS A 108 -8.96 14.99 6.94
N SER A 109 -9.01 15.91 7.90
CA SER A 109 -10.22 16.67 8.21
C SER A 109 -10.59 17.68 7.12
N ALA A 110 -9.63 18.14 6.32
CA ALA A 110 -9.91 18.94 5.14
C ALA A 110 -10.66 18.10 4.08
N SER A 111 -11.93 18.45 3.85
CA SER A 111 -12.87 17.79 2.92
C SER A 111 -12.34 17.55 1.49
N SER A 112 -11.31 18.29 1.07
CA SER A 112 -10.76 18.23 -0.28
C SER A 112 -9.97 16.95 -0.62
N ARG A 113 -9.56 16.13 0.36
CA ARG A 113 -8.77 14.92 0.05
C ARG A 113 -9.69 13.79 -0.41
N PRO A 114 -9.43 13.14 -1.57
CA PRO A 114 -10.12 11.90 -1.89
C PRO A 114 -9.75 10.85 -0.85
N LEU A 115 -10.67 10.54 0.05
CA LEU A 115 -10.53 9.45 1.00
C LEU A 115 -10.59 8.13 0.24
N ASN A 116 -9.77 7.16 0.62
CA ASN A 116 -9.98 5.78 0.17
C ASN A 116 -11.19 5.23 0.94
N VAL A 117 -12.38 5.55 0.43
CA VAL A 117 -13.67 5.27 1.06
C VAL A 117 -13.82 3.78 1.38
N GLU A 118 -13.27 2.89 0.55
CA GLU A 118 -13.35 1.44 0.78
C GLU A 118 -12.48 1.00 1.96
N ALA A 119 -11.27 1.53 2.07
CA ALA A 119 -10.42 1.23 3.24
C ALA A 119 -11.05 1.75 4.54
N GLU A 120 -11.70 2.92 4.51
CA GLU A 120 -12.40 3.47 5.66
C GLU A 120 -13.65 2.65 6.02
N LYS A 121 -14.42 2.21 5.01
CA LYS A 121 -15.55 1.28 5.22
C LYS A 121 -15.10 -0.04 5.83
N ASP A 122 -13.99 -0.61 5.37
CA ASP A 122 -13.48 -1.87 5.92
C ASP A 122 -12.96 -1.71 7.35
N LEU A 123 -12.46 -0.52 7.72
CA LEU A 123 -12.11 -0.21 9.11
C LEU A 123 -13.35 -0.04 9.98
N LEU A 124 -14.34 0.74 9.52
CA LEU A 124 -15.60 0.95 10.23
C LEU A 124 -16.40 -0.35 10.40
N ARG A 125 -16.42 -1.23 9.40
CA ARG A 125 -17.04 -2.57 9.52
C ARG A 125 -16.39 -3.40 10.62
N ARG A 126 -15.06 -3.43 10.66
CA ARG A 126 -14.32 -4.12 11.73
C ARG A 126 -14.59 -3.50 13.10
N GLU A 127 -14.68 -2.17 13.18
CA GLU A 127 -14.98 -1.48 14.43
C GLU A 127 -16.42 -1.73 14.90
N MET A 128 -17.37 -1.80 13.97
CA MET A 128 -18.75 -2.20 14.22
C MET A 128 -18.83 -3.63 14.77
N ASP A 129 -18.14 -4.60 14.13
CA ASP A 129 -18.08 -5.99 14.62
C ASP A 129 -17.52 -6.06 16.06
N ILE A 130 -16.52 -5.22 16.36
CA ILE A 130 -15.95 -5.09 17.71
C ILE A 130 -16.97 -4.49 18.68
N ALA A 131 -17.68 -3.42 18.30
CA ALA A 131 -18.70 -2.78 19.14
C ALA A 131 -19.88 -3.73 19.42
N GLU A 132 -20.34 -4.47 18.41
CA GLU A 132 -21.36 -5.52 18.55
C GLU A 132 -20.89 -6.64 19.48
N SER A 133 -19.63 -7.09 19.36
CA SER A 133 -19.06 -8.10 20.26
C SER A 133 -19.02 -7.63 21.72
N ARG A 134 -18.86 -6.32 21.94
CA ARG A 134 -18.88 -5.66 23.26
C ARG A 134 -20.29 -5.31 23.74
N ARG A 135 -21.32 -5.53 22.91
CA ARG A 135 -22.72 -5.12 23.15
C ARG A 135 -22.89 -3.62 23.39
N ASP A 136 -22.01 -2.81 22.80
CA ASP A 136 -22.12 -1.35 22.82
C ASP A 136 -22.98 -0.89 21.62
N THR A 137 -24.28 -0.77 21.86
CA THR A 137 -25.25 -0.41 20.81
C THR A 137 -25.09 1.05 20.37
N GLY A 138 -24.65 1.94 21.27
CA GLY A 138 -24.51 3.36 20.95
C GLY A 138 -23.36 3.63 19.97
N GLU A 139 -22.22 2.96 20.16
CA GLU A 139 -21.10 3.05 19.22
C GLU A 139 -21.42 2.37 17.88
N ALA A 140 -22.09 1.22 17.90
CA ALA A 140 -22.53 0.53 16.67
C ALA A 140 -23.47 1.41 15.82
N GLU A 141 -24.41 2.12 16.46
CA GLU A 141 -25.31 3.06 15.78
C GLU A 141 -24.56 4.24 15.16
N ARG A 142 -23.58 4.81 15.86
CA ARG A 142 -22.73 5.90 15.33
C ARG A 142 -21.93 5.45 14.10
N ILE A 143 -21.33 4.27 14.18
CA ILE A 143 -20.51 3.69 13.10
C ILE A 143 -21.38 3.37 11.88
N SER A 144 -22.57 2.80 12.10
CA SER A 144 -23.51 2.50 11.01
C SER A 144 -24.04 3.76 10.32
N ALA A 145 -24.33 4.83 11.06
CA ALA A 145 -24.69 6.12 10.49
C ALA A 145 -23.56 6.68 9.61
N ARG A 146 -22.30 6.58 10.07
CA ARG A 146 -21.13 7.00 9.29
C ARG A 146 -20.93 6.16 8.03
N LEU A 147 -21.16 4.85 8.09
CA LEU A 147 -21.13 3.95 6.92
C LEU A 147 -22.17 4.37 5.86
N LEU A 148 -23.38 4.74 6.30
CA LEU A 148 -24.45 5.20 5.42
C LEU A 148 -24.10 6.54 4.73
N GLU A 149 -23.46 7.47 5.44
CA GLU A 149 -22.93 8.72 4.87
C GLU A 149 -21.86 8.44 3.77
N LEU A 150 -20.94 7.51 4.04
CA LEU A 150 -19.93 7.09 3.05
C LEU A 150 -20.52 6.33 1.85
N GLU A 151 -21.65 5.63 2.02
CA GLU A 151 -22.37 4.99 0.93
C GLU A 151 -23.13 5.98 0.05
N SER A 152 -23.88 6.89 0.67
CA SER A 152 -24.65 7.94 -0.03
C SER A 152 -23.74 8.87 -0.84
N SER A 153 -22.60 9.28 -0.30
CA SER A 153 -21.59 10.07 -1.02
C SER A 153 -21.05 9.35 -2.27
N ARG A 154 -20.94 8.01 -2.25
CA ARG A 154 -20.50 7.20 -3.41
C ARG A 154 -21.61 6.96 -4.42
N GLN A 155 -22.86 6.77 -3.99
CA GLN A 155 -23.99 6.53 -4.91
C GLN A 155 -24.14 7.63 -5.97
N SER A 156 -23.82 8.88 -5.62
CA SER A 156 -23.77 9.99 -6.58
C SER A 156 -22.82 9.76 -7.77
N LYS A 157 -21.73 8.99 -7.56
CA LYS A 157 -20.68 8.69 -8.54
C LYS A 157 -20.92 7.39 -9.32
N LEU A 158 -21.84 6.52 -8.88
CA LEU A 158 -22.13 5.21 -9.49
C LEU A 158 -23.14 5.27 -10.65
N LYS A 159 -23.46 6.48 -11.16
CA LYS A 159 -24.40 6.65 -12.28
C LYS A 159 -23.86 6.18 -13.64
N ASP A 160 -22.66 5.61 -13.68
CA ASP A 160 -22.09 5.00 -14.87
C ASP A 160 -22.85 3.69 -15.20
N THR A 161 -23.83 3.81 -16.10
CA THR A 161 -24.69 2.70 -16.56
C THR A 161 -23.91 1.47 -17.02
N LYS A 162 -22.72 1.65 -17.60
CA LYS A 162 -21.81 0.57 -18.01
C LYS A 162 -21.22 -0.18 -16.81
N ALA A 163 -20.83 0.54 -15.75
CA ALA A 163 -20.26 -0.07 -14.54
C ALA A 163 -21.31 -0.90 -13.79
N LEU A 164 -22.56 -0.43 -13.75
CA LEU A 164 -23.68 -1.18 -13.15
C LEU A 164 -23.93 -2.51 -13.88
N ARG A 165 -23.99 -2.49 -15.23
CA ARG A 165 -24.18 -3.72 -16.03
C ARG A 165 -23.04 -4.72 -15.84
N LEU A 166 -21.79 -4.25 -15.76
CA LEU A 166 -20.64 -5.12 -15.50
C LEU A 166 -20.68 -5.71 -14.09
N ALA A 167 -21.08 -4.93 -13.07
CA ALA A 167 -21.24 -5.42 -11.71
C ALA A 167 -22.34 -6.49 -11.61
N GLU A 168 -23.49 -6.28 -12.27
CA GLU A 168 -24.57 -7.26 -12.34
C GLU A 168 -24.14 -8.55 -13.04
N MET A 169 -23.43 -8.45 -14.18
CA MET A 169 -22.90 -9.62 -14.89
C MET A 169 -21.90 -10.39 -14.02
N ASN A 170 -20.98 -9.69 -13.34
CA ASN A 170 -20.02 -10.32 -12.43
C ASN A 170 -20.70 -10.99 -11.24
N LYS A 171 -21.78 -10.39 -10.71
CA LYS A 171 -22.59 -11.01 -9.65
C LYS A 171 -23.22 -12.31 -10.14
N LYS A 172 -23.86 -12.29 -11.31
CA LYS A 172 -24.43 -13.50 -11.94
C LYS A 172 -23.37 -14.57 -12.17
N ASN A 173 -22.22 -14.22 -12.75
CA ASN A 173 -21.12 -15.16 -12.97
C ASN A 173 -20.60 -15.76 -11.66
N ARG A 174 -20.57 -14.99 -10.58
CA ARG A 174 -20.15 -15.48 -9.26
C ARG A 174 -21.18 -16.41 -8.65
N ASP A 175 -22.46 -16.10 -8.77
CA ASP A 175 -23.55 -16.94 -8.30
C ASP A 175 -23.61 -18.25 -9.12
N GLU A 176 -23.42 -18.18 -10.43
CA GLU A 176 -23.34 -19.33 -11.33
C GLU A 176 -22.11 -20.18 -11.07
N ASN A 177 -20.93 -19.57 -10.87
CA ASN A 177 -19.74 -20.33 -10.47
C ASN A 177 -19.92 -21.03 -9.12
N PHE A 178 -20.59 -20.38 -8.16
CA PHE A 178 -20.90 -20.99 -6.87
C PHE A 178 -21.90 -22.14 -7.00
N LYS A 179 -22.95 -21.98 -7.81
CA LYS A 179 -23.89 -23.06 -8.15
C LYS A 179 -23.18 -24.21 -8.84
N ASN A 180 -22.41 -23.95 -9.90
CA ASN A 180 -21.64 -24.97 -10.60
C ASN A 180 -20.67 -25.70 -9.66
N ALA A 181 -19.95 -24.98 -8.81
CA ALA A 181 -19.05 -25.58 -7.82
C ALA A 181 -19.78 -26.38 -6.74
N SER A 182 -20.99 -25.97 -6.34
CA SER A 182 -21.79 -26.66 -5.32
C SER A 182 -22.65 -27.79 -5.89
N GLU A 183 -22.99 -27.76 -7.17
CA GLU A 183 -23.69 -28.82 -7.91
C GLU A 183 -22.72 -29.89 -8.42
N LEU A 184 -21.46 -29.52 -8.71
CA LEU A 184 -20.32 -30.43 -8.83
C LEU A 184 -19.89 -30.97 -7.45
N LYS A 185 -20.84 -31.50 -6.67
CA LYS A 185 -20.48 -32.44 -5.61
C LYS A 185 -19.81 -33.65 -6.28
N PRO A 186 -18.74 -34.20 -5.70
CA PRO A 186 -18.09 -35.37 -6.28
C PRO A 186 -19.08 -36.54 -6.28
N VAL A 187 -19.66 -36.81 -7.45
CA VAL A 187 -20.63 -37.91 -7.70
C VAL A 187 -20.03 -39.28 -7.38
N ASN A 188 -18.71 -39.37 -7.22
CA ASN A 188 -17.96 -40.62 -7.20
C ASN A 188 -17.19 -40.86 -5.89
N THR A 189 -17.71 -40.40 -4.74
CA THR A 189 -17.06 -40.67 -3.44
C THR A 189 -17.25 -42.12 -2.94
N GLY A 190 -18.18 -42.88 -3.54
CA GLY A 190 -18.49 -44.26 -3.13
C GLY A 190 -18.03 -45.37 -4.09
N LEU A 191 -17.43 -45.05 -5.24
CA LEU A 191 -17.02 -46.07 -6.22
C LEU A 191 -15.78 -46.82 -5.73
N LYS A 192 -15.69 -48.12 -6.01
CA LYS A 192 -14.51 -48.93 -5.68
C LYS A 192 -13.46 -48.85 -6.77
N ALA A 193 -12.20 -49.10 -6.41
CA ALA A 193 -11.09 -49.05 -7.34
C ALA A 193 -11.29 -50.01 -8.53
N GLY A 194 -11.36 -49.48 -9.74
CA GLY A 194 -11.57 -50.23 -10.97
C GLY A 194 -12.95 -50.06 -11.61
N GLU A 195 -13.88 -49.40 -10.91
CA GLU A 195 -15.20 -49.05 -11.44
C GLU A 195 -15.14 -47.79 -12.31
N ALA A 196 -15.93 -47.74 -13.38
CA ALA A 196 -15.92 -46.61 -14.32
C ALA A 196 -16.36 -45.32 -13.60
N GLY A 197 -15.46 -44.33 -13.53
CA GLY A 197 -15.68 -43.08 -12.78
C GLY A 197 -14.95 -42.98 -11.44
N TYR A 198 -14.18 -44.01 -11.05
CA TYR A 198 -13.34 -43.99 -9.84
C TYR A 198 -12.26 -42.89 -9.89
N ASP A 199 -12.23 -42.00 -8.89
CA ASP A 199 -11.22 -40.95 -8.78
C ASP A 199 -9.87 -41.52 -8.29
N PRO A 200 -8.80 -41.47 -9.10
CA PRO A 200 -7.48 -42.00 -8.73
C PRO A 200 -6.80 -41.25 -7.57
N PHE A 201 -7.26 -40.04 -7.21
CA PHE A 201 -6.75 -39.26 -6.07
C PHE A 201 -7.58 -39.43 -4.79
N SER A 202 -8.68 -40.17 -4.85
CA SER A 202 -9.47 -40.50 -3.66
C SER A 202 -8.67 -41.40 -2.72
N ARG A 203 -8.67 -41.05 -1.42
CA ARG A 203 -7.94 -41.81 -0.41
C ARG A 203 -8.59 -43.19 -0.24
N ARG A 204 -7.85 -44.24 -0.59
CA ARG A 204 -8.25 -45.62 -0.30
C ARG A 204 -8.32 -45.81 1.20
N TRP A 205 -9.50 -46.14 1.73
CA TRP A 205 -9.63 -46.58 3.10
C TRP A 205 -8.84 -47.89 3.26
N THR A 206 -7.72 -47.83 3.96
CA THR A 206 -6.91 -49.01 4.28
C THR A 206 -7.28 -49.46 5.68
N ARG A 207 -7.67 -50.72 5.84
CA ARG A 207 -7.74 -51.34 7.18
C ARG A 207 -6.30 -51.65 7.59
N SER A 208 -5.87 -51.16 8.75
CA SER A 208 -4.59 -51.53 9.33
C SER A 208 -4.56 -53.04 9.56
N ARG A 209 -3.70 -53.76 8.84
CA ARG A 209 -3.38 -55.15 9.16
C ARG A 209 -2.32 -55.13 10.25
N ASN A 210 -2.72 -55.42 11.48
CA ASN A 210 -1.78 -55.67 12.57
C ASN A 210 -1.16 -57.04 12.33
N TYR A 211 0.04 -57.08 11.77
CA TYR A 211 0.86 -58.28 11.77
C TYR A 211 1.52 -58.41 13.14
N TYR A 212 0.83 -59.05 14.08
CA TYR A 212 1.50 -59.63 15.23
C TYR A 212 2.02 -60.99 14.78
N VAL A 213 3.33 -61.07 14.51
CA VAL A 213 4.03 -62.35 14.39
C VAL A 213 4.49 -62.68 15.81
N PRO A 214 3.77 -63.52 16.58
CA PRO A 214 4.42 -64.15 17.72
C PRO A 214 5.61 -64.92 17.16
N ASN A 215 6.79 -64.73 17.76
CA ASN A 215 8.00 -65.44 17.38
C ASN A 215 7.67 -66.90 17.07
N ALA A 216 7.91 -67.29 15.83
CA ALA A 216 7.56 -68.59 15.30
C ALA A 216 8.26 -69.67 16.13
N THR A 217 7.45 -70.50 16.78
CA THR A 217 7.76 -71.92 16.87
C THR A 217 6.89 -72.59 15.83
N GLU A 218 7.57 -73.19 14.86
CA GLU A 218 7.19 -74.17 13.84
C GLU A 218 5.71 -74.53 13.65
N GLY A 219 5.27 -74.52 12.39
CA GLY A 219 4.21 -75.42 11.93
C GLY A 219 3.10 -74.80 11.10
N ASP A 220 3.14 -75.13 9.81
CA ASP A 220 1.99 -75.60 9.01
C ASP A 220 1.08 -74.62 8.25
N GLU A 221 1.07 -74.89 6.95
CA GLU A 221 0.04 -74.86 5.90
C GLU A 221 -1.14 -73.86 5.83
N THR A 222 -1.24 -73.30 4.61
CA THR A 222 -2.39 -73.11 3.70
C THR A 222 -3.77 -72.55 4.13
N ALA A 223 -4.30 -71.72 3.21
CA ALA A 223 -5.71 -71.37 2.93
C ALA A 223 -6.47 -70.57 4.02
N THR A 224 -7.34 -69.59 3.73
CA THR A 224 -8.44 -69.59 2.76
C THR A 224 -8.99 -68.15 2.61
N SER A 225 -9.53 -67.83 1.45
CA SER A 225 -10.41 -66.68 1.20
C SER A 225 -11.73 -66.78 1.97
N ALA A 226 -12.29 -65.66 2.44
CA ALA A 226 -13.75 -65.53 2.62
C ALA A 226 -14.16 -64.04 2.75
N ASP A 227 -15.08 -63.65 1.87
CA ASP A 227 -15.93 -62.46 1.97
C ASP A 227 -16.84 -62.53 3.22
N GLY A 228 -17.23 -61.36 3.74
CA GLY A 228 -18.19 -61.24 4.83
C GLY A 228 -18.70 -59.81 4.96
N ASP A 229 -19.84 -59.57 4.34
CA ASP A 229 -20.69 -58.38 4.45
C ASP A 229 -21.28 -58.26 5.87
N ALA A 230 -21.36 -57.04 6.40
CA ALA A 230 -22.23 -56.70 7.53
C ALA A 230 -22.37 -55.17 7.65
N ALA A 231 -23.54 -54.69 7.26
CA ALA A 231 -24.02 -53.33 7.40
C ALA A 231 -24.51 -53.02 8.83
N ALA A 232 -24.73 -51.71 9.06
CA ALA A 232 -25.51 -51.07 10.13
C ALA A 232 -24.78 -50.91 11.49
N GLU A 233 -24.83 -49.80 12.22
CA GLU A 233 -25.81 -48.71 12.28
C GLU A 233 -25.20 -47.33 12.60
N VAL A 234 -26.01 -46.33 12.28
CA VAL A 234 -25.88 -44.90 12.49
C VAL A 234 -26.18 -44.54 13.94
N ALA A 235 -25.35 -43.70 14.57
CA ALA A 235 -25.74 -42.90 15.72
C ALA A 235 -25.14 -41.48 15.61
N ALA A 236 -25.96 -40.58 15.06
CA ALA A 236 -25.94 -39.14 15.32
C ALA A 236 -26.48 -38.94 16.77
N LEU A 237 -26.17 -37.93 17.59
CA LEU A 237 -25.85 -36.51 17.36
C LEU A 237 -25.58 -35.84 18.75
N THR A 238 -24.67 -34.85 18.82
CA THR A 238 -24.66 -33.61 19.69
C THR A 238 -24.76 -33.72 21.24
N PHE A 239 -24.21 -32.85 22.12
CA PHE A 239 -23.63 -31.48 22.12
C PHE A 239 -22.85 -31.26 23.43
N GLY A 240 -21.96 -30.24 23.55
CA GLY A 240 -21.84 -29.49 24.82
C GLY A 240 -20.47 -29.30 25.51
N SER A 241 -19.76 -28.26 25.06
CA SER A 241 -19.19 -27.16 25.87
C SER A 241 -17.94 -27.33 26.78
N ALA A 242 -16.95 -26.51 26.42
CA ALA A 242 -16.29 -25.50 27.27
C ALA A 242 -15.60 -25.93 28.56
N SER A 243 -14.31 -26.23 28.46
CA SER A 243 -13.32 -25.97 29.53
C SER A 243 -11.92 -26.06 28.93
N ASN A 244 -11.34 -24.93 28.50
CA ASN A 244 -9.88 -24.74 28.42
C ASN A 244 -9.46 -23.28 28.14
N VAL A 245 -10.19 -22.30 28.70
CA VAL A 245 -9.85 -20.86 28.57
C VAL A 245 -9.06 -20.34 29.79
N ILE A 246 -8.92 -21.13 30.86
CA ILE A 246 -8.31 -20.64 32.11
C ILE A 246 -6.77 -20.67 32.08
N GLY A 247 -6.14 -21.40 31.13
CA GLY A 247 -4.67 -21.51 31.05
C GLY A 247 -3.95 -20.36 30.35
N GLY A 248 -4.64 -19.53 29.56
CA GLY A 248 -4.00 -18.57 28.65
C GLY A 248 -3.61 -17.22 29.27
N LEU A 249 -4.26 -16.80 30.36
CA LEU A 249 -4.09 -15.45 30.92
C LEU A 249 -2.91 -15.35 31.90
N ALA A 250 -2.53 -16.46 32.54
CA ALA A 250 -1.37 -16.50 33.42
C ALA A 250 -0.04 -16.48 32.64
N ALA A 251 -0.02 -17.10 31.45
CA ALA A 251 1.16 -17.13 30.58
C ALA A 251 1.48 -15.76 29.97
N THR A 252 0.47 -14.94 29.67
CA THR A 252 0.65 -13.60 29.08
C THR A 252 1.09 -12.56 30.12
N ALA A 253 0.62 -12.66 31.37
CA ALA A 253 1.07 -11.80 32.46
C ALA A 253 2.53 -12.07 32.85
N ALA A 254 2.97 -13.32 32.83
CA ALA A 254 4.37 -13.70 33.07
C ALA A 254 5.30 -13.20 31.94
N ALA A 255 4.85 -13.27 30.68
CA ALA A 255 5.61 -12.77 29.53
C ALA A 255 5.76 -11.23 29.54
N LEU A 256 4.74 -10.49 29.96
CA LEU A 256 4.80 -9.02 30.07
C LEU A 256 5.69 -8.56 31.23
N LYS A 257 5.72 -9.29 32.35
CA LYS A 257 6.60 -8.99 33.48
C LYS A 257 8.07 -9.30 33.17
N ALA A 258 8.33 -10.29 32.31
CA ALA A 258 9.68 -10.56 31.78
C ALA A 258 10.14 -9.50 30.77
N ALA A 259 9.23 -8.98 29.93
CA ALA A 259 9.55 -7.90 28.98
C ALA A 259 9.82 -6.54 29.66
N ALA A 260 9.22 -6.28 30.82
CA ALA A 260 9.43 -5.05 31.59
C ALA A 260 10.81 -4.97 32.28
N ASN A 261 11.48 -6.11 32.49
CA ASN A 261 12.80 -6.19 33.13
C ASN A 261 13.96 -6.28 32.11
N ALA A 262 13.67 -6.27 30.81
CA ALA A 262 14.68 -6.06 29.78
C ALA A 262 15.04 -4.58 29.75
N GLY A 263 16.23 -4.27 30.28
CA GLY A 263 16.76 -2.92 30.42
C GLY A 263 16.59 -2.04 29.18
N LYS A 264 16.23 -0.80 29.47
CA LYS A 264 16.31 0.40 28.65
C LYS A 264 17.48 0.33 27.65
N LEU A 265 17.16 0.08 26.37
CA LEU A 265 18.11 0.23 25.27
C LEU A 265 18.44 1.71 25.10
N VAL A 266 19.50 2.13 25.78
CA VAL A 266 20.19 3.37 25.54
C VAL A 266 21.18 3.12 24.40
N ASN A 267 21.05 3.93 23.35
CA ASN A 267 21.97 4.11 22.23
C ASN A 267 22.15 2.93 21.26
N ALA A 268 21.27 2.85 20.25
CA ALA A 268 21.64 2.24 18.98
C ALA A 268 22.66 3.17 18.27
N PRO A 269 23.86 2.68 17.90
CA PRO A 269 24.79 3.45 17.08
C PRO A 269 24.16 3.73 15.72
N GLY A 270 24.55 4.87 15.14
CA GLY A 270 23.96 5.46 13.95
C GLY A 270 23.79 4.52 12.75
N ASP A 271 22.85 4.93 11.92
CA ASP A 271 22.51 4.42 10.60
C ASP A 271 23.75 4.29 9.70
N LEU A 272 24.44 3.15 9.80
CA LEU A 272 25.51 2.71 8.90
C LEU A 272 24.95 2.13 7.58
N GLY A 273 23.65 2.26 7.30
CA GLY A 273 23.02 1.74 6.09
C GLY A 273 23.56 2.37 4.80
N THR A 274 24.23 3.52 4.89
CA THR A 274 24.85 4.18 3.73
C THR A 274 26.26 3.64 3.43
N GLU A 275 27.00 3.14 4.44
CA GLU A 275 28.37 2.65 4.23
C GLU A 275 28.42 1.18 3.78
N SER A 276 27.44 0.35 4.17
CA SER A 276 27.40 -1.07 3.77
C SER A 276 27.17 -1.29 2.27
N ASN A 277 26.66 -0.29 1.54
CA ASN A 277 26.51 -0.36 0.08
C ASN A 277 27.79 0.01 -0.71
N SER A 278 28.82 0.53 -0.04
CA SER A 278 30.10 0.85 -0.69
C SER A 278 30.97 -0.39 -0.94
N LEU A 279 30.82 -1.45 -0.13
CA LEU A 279 31.51 -2.73 -0.27
C LEU A 279 31.00 -3.60 -1.43
N HIS A 280 29.96 -3.14 -2.13
CA HIS A 280 29.34 -3.88 -3.24
C HIS A 280 29.50 -3.19 -4.61
N ASN A 281 30.33 -2.15 -4.71
CA ASN A 281 30.81 -1.65 -6.00
C ASN A 281 31.97 -2.53 -6.48
N PHE A 282 31.66 -3.72 -6.97
CA PHE A 282 32.65 -4.50 -7.72
C PHE A 282 32.78 -3.87 -9.11
N ASP A 283 33.91 -3.20 -9.35
CA ASP A 283 34.34 -2.85 -10.71
C ASP A 283 34.71 -4.15 -11.45
N LEU A 284 33.69 -4.80 -11.99
CA LEU A 284 33.86 -5.94 -12.88
C LEU A 284 34.41 -5.42 -14.21
N LEU A 285 35.70 -5.61 -14.44
CA LEU A 285 36.34 -5.37 -15.73
C LEU A 285 35.83 -6.40 -16.73
N ILE A 286 34.72 -6.10 -17.41
CA ILE A 286 34.17 -6.94 -18.46
C ILE A 286 35.06 -6.81 -19.70
N SER A 287 35.84 -7.85 -20.01
CA SER A 287 36.67 -7.88 -21.22
C SER A 287 35.79 -8.04 -22.47
N LEU A 288 35.74 -7.03 -23.33
CA LEU A 288 35.00 -7.06 -24.61
C LEU A 288 35.80 -7.70 -25.77
N THR A 289 36.98 -8.26 -25.50
CA THR A 289 37.90 -8.81 -26.50
C THR A 289 37.30 -9.98 -27.28
N GLU A 290 36.48 -10.82 -26.62
CA GLU A 290 35.80 -11.93 -27.30
C GLU A 290 34.71 -11.43 -28.25
N LEU A 291 33.99 -10.37 -27.89
CA LEU A 291 32.96 -9.75 -28.73
C LEU A 291 33.56 -9.08 -29.97
N GLN A 292 34.81 -8.64 -29.90
CA GLN A 292 35.52 -8.08 -31.06
C GLN A 292 35.65 -9.09 -32.21
N LYS A 293 35.76 -10.39 -31.92
CA LYS A 293 35.75 -11.47 -32.93
C LYS A 293 34.43 -11.58 -33.69
N PHE A 294 33.35 -11.09 -33.10
CA PHE A 294 31.99 -11.14 -33.65
C PHE A 294 31.52 -9.79 -34.22
N GLY A 295 32.42 -8.82 -34.41
CA GLY A 295 32.07 -7.49 -34.91
C GLY A 295 31.86 -6.42 -33.82
N GLY A 296 32.36 -6.65 -32.61
CA GLY A 296 32.35 -5.67 -31.53
C GLY A 296 30.96 -5.48 -30.92
N VAL A 297 30.59 -4.22 -30.65
CA VAL A 297 29.35 -3.86 -29.91
C VAL A 297 28.07 -4.32 -30.62
N GLN A 298 28.08 -4.38 -31.96
CA GLN A 298 26.95 -4.85 -32.76
C GLN A 298 26.89 -6.39 -32.88
N GLY A 299 27.98 -7.08 -32.49
CA GLY A 299 28.16 -8.52 -32.62
C GLY A 299 27.63 -9.38 -31.48
N ALA A 300 27.03 -8.77 -30.46
CA ALA A 300 26.62 -9.46 -29.23
C ALA A 300 25.66 -10.64 -29.49
N GLN A 301 24.72 -10.48 -30.43
CA GLN A 301 23.78 -11.55 -30.79
C GLN A 301 24.49 -12.72 -31.48
N ALA A 302 25.45 -12.44 -32.37
CA ALA A 302 26.23 -13.48 -33.03
C ALA A 302 27.11 -14.26 -32.04
N GLY A 303 27.73 -13.56 -31.07
CA GLY A 303 28.49 -14.19 -29.98
C GLY A 303 27.60 -15.06 -29.08
N PHE A 304 26.40 -14.60 -28.74
CA PHE A 304 25.43 -15.40 -27.98
C PHE A 304 25.04 -16.69 -28.72
N MET A 305 24.71 -16.60 -30.00
CA MET A 305 24.33 -17.76 -30.81
C MET A 305 25.49 -18.76 -30.98
N ALA A 306 26.71 -18.28 -31.19
CA ALA A 306 27.90 -19.15 -31.28
C ALA A 306 28.16 -19.88 -29.94
N ARG A 307 28.03 -19.19 -28.81
CA ARG A 307 28.17 -19.80 -27.48
C ARG A 307 27.06 -20.81 -27.21
N LYS A 308 25.81 -20.48 -27.58
CA LYS A 308 24.65 -21.37 -27.47
C LYS A 308 24.90 -22.68 -28.21
N GLN A 309 25.27 -22.60 -29.49
CA GLN A 309 25.58 -23.76 -30.33
C GLN A 309 26.69 -24.62 -29.72
N ARG A 310 27.75 -23.99 -29.18
CA ARG A 310 28.85 -24.72 -28.54
C ARG A 310 28.38 -25.48 -27.29
N ILE A 311 27.55 -24.85 -26.46
CA ILE A 311 27.01 -25.48 -25.24
C ILE A 311 26.06 -26.62 -25.62
N GLU A 312 25.17 -26.42 -26.58
CA GLU A 312 24.23 -27.43 -27.05
C GLU A 312 24.96 -28.63 -27.67
N ALA A 313 26.02 -28.39 -28.46
CA ALA A 313 26.84 -29.45 -29.02
C ALA A 313 27.65 -30.23 -27.95
N THR A 314 28.09 -29.55 -26.89
CA THR A 314 28.88 -30.19 -25.82
C THR A 314 28.01 -30.94 -24.82
N VAL A 315 26.86 -30.37 -24.44
CA VAL A 315 25.99 -30.87 -23.37
C VAL A 315 24.82 -31.70 -23.92
N GLY A 316 24.50 -31.57 -25.21
CA GLY A 316 23.40 -32.30 -25.86
C GLY A 316 22.00 -31.86 -25.42
N LYS A 317 21.86 -30.70 -24.75
CA LYS A 317 20.59 -30.13 -24.30
C LYS A 317 20.38 -28.75 -24.90
N CYS A 318 19.18 -28.51 -25.42
CA CYS A 318 18.76 -27.20 -25.95
C CYS A 318 18.81 -26.14 -24.84
N VAL A 319 19.49 -25.03 -25.12
CA VAL A 319 19.56 -23.89 -24.20
C VAL A 319 18.36 -22.98 -24.49
N PRO A 320 17.45 -22.78 -23.52
CA PRO A 320 16.30 -21.91 -23.73
C PRO A 320 16.76 -20.46 -24.01
N GLU A 321 16.16 -19.82 -25.02
CA GLU A 321 16.48 -18.44 -25.40
C GLU A 321 15.91 -17.41 -24.43
N ASN A 322 14.92 -17.82 -23.64
CA ASN A 322 14.32 -17.07 -22.56
C ASN A 322 14.06 -18.02 -21.41
N ASP A 323 14.35 -17.59 -20.18
CA ASP A 323 14.17 -18.39 -18.97
C ASP A 323 12.69 -18.64 -18.63
N GLY A 324 11.75 -18.21 -19.49
CA GLY A 324 10.29 -18.37 -19.36
C GLY A 324 9.67 -17.61 -18.19
N TRP A 325 10.49 -17.06 -17.30
CA TRP A 325 10.07 -16.34 -16.11
C TRP A 325 10.00 -14.83 -16.42
N ARG A 326 8.89 -14.21 -16.04
CA ARG A 326 8.80 -12.74 -16.03
C ARG A 326 9.64 -12.24 -14.84
N HIS A 327 10.89 -11.90 -15.10
CA HIS A 327 11.72 -11.25 -14.09
C HIS A 327 11.11 -9.88 -13.78
N SER A 328 10.57 -9.71 -12.57
CA SER A 328 9.91 -8.49 -12.10
C SER A 328 10.82 -7.25 -12.12
N LEU A 329 12.13 -7.44 -12.29
CA LEU A 329 13.17 -6.42 -12.24
C LEU A 329 13.83 -6.11 -13.59
N THR A 330 13.57 -6.87 -14.67
CA THR A 330 14.13 -6.55 -15.99
C THR A 330 13.19 -5.62 -16.75
N LEU A 331 13.57 -4.35 -16.84
CA LEU A 331 12.92 -3.38 -17.71
C LEU A 331 12.93 -3.89 -19.16
N THR A 332 11.75 -4.07 -19.74
CA THR A 332 11.66 -4.38 -21.17
C THR A 332 12.25 -3.21 -21.98
N VAL A 333 12.80 -3.49 -23.16
CA VAL A 333 13.36 -2.45 -24.04
C VAL A 333 12.32 -1.36 -24.36
N GLY A 334 11.03 -1.73 -24.43
CA GLY A 334 9.92 -0.78 -24.58
C GLY A 334 9.73 0.12 -23.37
N ASP A 335 9.84 -0.40 -22.15
CA ASP A 335 9.74 0.40 -20.93
C ASP A 335 10.95 1.31 -20.72
N TYR A 336 12.15 0.86 -21.11
CA TYR A 336 13.34 1.70 -21.13
C TYR A 336 13.19 2.89 -22.10
N LYS A 337 12.71 2.65 -23.32
CA LYS A 337 12.46 3.71 -24.32
C LYS A 337 11.39 4.70 -23.85
N ARG A 338 10.30 4.24 -23.23
CA ARG A 338 9.28 5.11 -22.61
C ARG A 338 9.85 6.00 -21.51
N ARG A 339 10.65 5.43 -20.60
CA ARG A 339 11.26 6.20 -19.49
C ARG A 339 12.32 7.20 -19.95
N ARG A 340 12.96 6.94 -21.09
CA ARG A 340 13.93 7.86 -21.73
C ARG A 340 13.28 8.86 -22.70
N GLY A 341 11.96 8.79 -22.91
CA GLY A 341 11.25 9.69 -23.84
C GLY A 341 11.62 9.48 -25.31
N LEU A 342 12.04 8.28 -25.67
CA LEU A 342 12.46 7.91 -27.04
C LEU A 342 11.30 7.33 -27.88
N LEU A 343 10.07 7.38 -27.37
CA LEU A 343 8.84 6.87 -27.98
C LEU A 343 7.73 7.91 -27.90
#